data_AF-A0A9D2UT00-F1
#
_entry.id   AF-A0A9D2UT00-F1
#
_cell.length_a   1.000
_cell.length_b   1.000
_cell.length_c   1.000
_cell.angle_alpha   90.00
_cell.angle_beta   90.00
_cell.angle_gamma   90.00
#
_symmetry.space_group_name_H-M   'P 1'
#
loop_
_entity.id
_entity.type
_entity.pdbx_description
1 polymer ?
#
loop_
_entity_poly.entity_id
_entity_poly.type
_entity_poly.pdbx_seq_one_letter_code
_entity_poly.pdbx_strand_id
1 'polypeptide(L)'
;MKKIKLVSALLLSSFSGMIWANDITGLWKNIDDKTGSSKAVLEIRQESNGSYTAKIIKVTPRPGYTPKETCVSCPAPYTNKPILGLDVLTGLKADGENNYVGGKILDPLSGKIYSTKARLSPNGKRITLRGYVGVSALGRSQTWIRHD
;
A
#
# COMPACT_ATOMS: atom_id res chain seq x y z
N MET A 1 -30.44 63.18 1.68
CA MET A 1 -29.12 62.52 1.86
C MET A 1 -29.36 61.07 2.29
N LYS A 2 -28.75 60.13 1.56
CA LYS A 2 -28.87 58.67 1.64
C LYS A 2 -28.49 58.13 3.03
N LYS A 3 -29.08 57.00 3.47
CA LYS A 3 -28.36 55.78 3.94
C LYS A 3 -29.29 54.55 3.90
N ILE A 4 -29.23 53.78 2.82
CA ILE A 4 -29.77 52.41 2.76
C ILE A 4 -28.72 51.50 3.42
N LYS A 5 -29.05 50.83 4.51
CA LYS A 5 -28.18 49.83 5.14
C LYS A 5 -28.41 48.48 4.45
N LEU A 6 -27.53 48.12 3.52
CA LEU A 6 -27.46 46.75 3.00
C LEU A 6 -26.86 45.85 4.09
N VAL A 7 -27.67 44.95 4.66
CA VAL A 7 -27.20 43.83 5.47
C VAL A 7 -26.88 42.70 4.48
N SER A 8 -25.61 42.57 4.10
CA SER A 8 -25.14 41.46 3.27
C SER A 8 -24.80 40.28 4.19
N ALA A 9 -25.71 39.32 4.29
CA ALA A 9 -25.47 38.06 4.99
C ALA A 9 -24.63 37.14 4.09
N LEU A 10 -23.31 37.13 4.30
CA LEU A 10 -22.38 36.26 3.60
C LEU A 10 -22.44 34.86 4.21
N LEU A 11 -23.33 34.01 3.70
CA LEU A 11 -23.35 32.57 3.99
C LEU A 11 -22.11 31.92 3.34
N LEU A 12 -21.01 31.82 4.09
CA LEU A 12 -19.88 30.96 3.72
C LEU A 12 -20.27 29.49 3.93
N SER A 13 -20.86 28.89 2.91
CA SER A 13 -21.03 27.44 2.82
C SER A 13 -19.64 26.79 2.74
N SER A 14 -19.17 26.27 3.87
CA SER A 14 -17.94 25.50 3.95
C SER A 14 -18.19 24.14 3.32
N PHE A 15 -17.92 24.01 2.02
CA PHE A 15 -17.97 22.73 1.32
C PHE A 15 -16.73 21.92 1.75
N SER A 16 -16.84 21.20 2.86
CA SER A 16 -15.84 20.22 3.27
C SER A 16 -15.89 19.06 2.28
N GLY A 17 -15.12 19.18 1.19
CA GLY A 17 -14.91 18.09 0.26
C GLY A 17 -14.27 16.93 1.01
N MET A 18 -15.00 15.82 1.15
CA MET A 18 -14.41 14.57 1.59
C MET A 18 -13.39 14.16 0.53
N ILE A 19 -12.10 14.23 0.87
CA ILE A 19 -11.04 13.67 0.04
C ILE A 19 -11.06 12.16 0.29
N TRP A 20 -11.78 11.43 -0.57
CA TRP A 20 -11.71 9.98 -0.58
C TRP A 20 -10.36 9.57 -1.18
N ALA A 21 -9.64 8.66 -0.52
CA ALA A 21 -8.48 8.06 -1.15
C ALA A 21 -8.95 7.16 -2.29
N ASN A 22 -8.26 7.25 -3.43
CA ASN A 22 -8.54 6.43 -4.61
C ASN A 22 -8.29 4.96 -4.31
N ASP A 23 -9.28 4.11 -4.56
CA ASP A 23 -9.23 2.69 -4.23
C ASP A 23 -7.99 2.00 -4.84
N ILE A 24 -7.32 1.20 -4.02
CA ILE A 24 -6.14 0.42 -4.38
C ILE A 24 -6.44 -1.07 -4.57
N THR A 25 -7.69 -1.52 -4.39
CA THR A 25 -8.06 -2.93 -4.59
C THR A 25 -7.73 -3.42 -6.00
N GLY A 26 -7.48 -4.73 -6.12
CA GLY A 26 -7.18 -5.42 -7.38
C GLY A 26 -5.73 -5.91 -7.47
N LEU A 27 -5.24 -6.15 -8.69
CA LEU A 27 -3.98 -6.83 -8.91
C LEU A 27 -2.80 -5.87 -9.11
N TRP A 28 -1.64 -6.28 -8.60
CA TRP A 28 -0.40 -5.51 -8.60
C TRP A 28 0.82 -6.40 -8.79
N LYS A 29 1.77 -5.98 -9.62
CA LYS A 29 3.10 -6.58 -9.73
C LYS A 29 4.07 -5.82 -8.85
N ASN A 30 4.72 -6.48 -7.89
CA ASN A 30 5.85 -5.86 -7.19
C ASN A 30 7.13 -6.01 -8.01
N ILE A 31 7.89 -4.92 -8.12
CA ILE A 31 9.06 -4.82 -8.97
C ILE A 31 10.32 -4.91 -8.11
N ASP A 32 11.27 -5.74 -8.52
CA ASP A 32 12.62 -5.72 -7.98
C ASP A 32 13.35 -4.46 -8.45
N ASP A 33 13.85 -3.68 -7.49
CA ASP A 33 14.52 -2.41 -7.74
C ASP A 33 15.90 -2.57 -8.40
N LYS A 34 16.53 -3.75 -8.28
CA LYS A 34 17.82 -4.05 -8.89
C LYS A 34 17.69 -4.58 -10.30
N THR A 35 16.73 -5.48 -10.54
CA THR A 35 16.60 -6.16 -11.85
C THR A 35 15.50 -5.60 -12.74
N GLY A 36 14.59 -4.77 -12.20
CA GLY A 36 13.39 -4.31 -12.90
C GLY A 36 12.35 -5.41 -13.16
N SER A 37 12.61 -6.65 -12.73
CA SER A 37 11.72 -7.79 -12.96
C SER A 37 10.63 -7.86 -11.91
N SER A 38 9.45 -8.35 -12.28
CA SER A 38 8.41 -8.68 -11.29
C SER A 38 8.89 -9.81 -10.37
N LYS A 39 8.66 -9.66 -9.07
CA LYS A 39 8.93 -10.73 -8.07
C LYS A 39 7.69 -11.59 -7.84
N ALA A 40 6.52 -10.97 -7.86
CA ALA A 40 5.24 -11.60 -7.60
C ALA A 40 4.09 -10.73 -8.17
N VAL A 41 2.93 -11.36 -8.28
CA VAL A 41 1.64 -10.67 -8.37
C VAL A 41 0.95 -10.76 -7.01
N LEU A 42 0.42 -9.62 -6.57
CA LEU A 42 -0.35 -9.48 -5.36
C LEU A 42 -1.77 -9.01 -5.66
N GLU A 43 -2.72 -9.50 -4.87
CA GLU A 43 -4.10 -9.02 -4.85
C GLU A 43 -4.28 -8.16 -3.59
N ILE A 44 -4.62 -6.89 -3.77
CA ILE A 44 -5.02 -5.99 -2.68
C ILE A 44 -6.54 -6.08 -2.49
N ARG A 45 -6.97 -6.31 -1.24
CA ARG A 45 -8.37 -6.38 -0.82
C ARG A 45 -8.60 -5.40 0.33
N GLN A 46 -9.80 -4.84 0.40
CA GLN A 46 -10.24 -4.04 1.55
C GLN A 46 -10.94 -4.95 2.56
N GLU A 47 -10.55 -4.83 3.82
CA GLU A 47 -11.15 -5.53 4.96
C GLU A 47 -12.38 -4.75 5.48
N SER A 48 -13.25 -5.41 6.23
CA SER A 48 -14.47 -4.79 6.81
C SER A 48 -14.19 -3.58 7.71
N ASN A 49 -12.99 -3.48 8.28
CA ASN A 49 -12.54 -2.36 9.12
C ASN A 49 -11.94 -1.18 8.31
N GLY A 50 -12.06 -1.22 6.98
CA GLY A 50 -11.57 -0.20 6.05
C GLY A 50 -10.06 -0.24 5.79
N SER A 51 -9.32 -1.15 6.43
CA SER A 51 -7.89 -1.37 6.11
C SER A 51 -7.72 -2.26 4.89
N TYR A 52 -6.53 -2.24 4.30
CA TYR A 52 -6.17 -3.00 3.12
C TYR A 52 -5.15 -4.07 3.48
N THR A 53 -5.33 -5.24 2.85
CA THR A 53 -4.46 -6.41 2.89
C THR A 53 -3.96 -6.71 1.48
N ALA A 54 -2.74 -7.23 1.33
CA ALA A 54 -2.27 -7.78 0.05
C ALA A 54 -1.81 -9.23 0.16
N LYS A 55 -2.40 -10.10 -0.68
CA LYS A 55 -2.09 -11.52 -0.79
C LYS A 55 -1.14 -11.79 -1.96
N ILE A 56 -0.12 -12.62 -1.80
CA ILE A 56 0.67 -13.13 -2.93
C ILE A 56 -0.16 -14.18 -3.68
N ILE A 57 -0.51 -13.92 -4.94
CA ILE A 57 -1.30 -14.83 -5.78
C ILE A 57 -0.48 -15.51 -6.88
N LYS A 58 0.72 -15.00 -7.18
CA LYS A 58 1.68 -15.62 -8.11
C LYS A 58 3.09 -15.23 -7.71
N VAL A 59 4.01 -16.20 -7.71
CA VAL A 59 5.44 -15.94 -7.58
C VAL A 59 6.06 -15.97 -8.98
N THR A 60 6.84 -14.95 -9.33
CA THR A 60 7.43 -14.81 -10.66
C THR A 60 8.90 -15.25 -10.61
N PRO A 61 9.31 -16.29 -11.37
CA PRO A 61 10.71 -16.65 -11.52
C PRO A 61 11.52 -15.49 -12.09
N ARG A 62 12.77 -15.37 -11.66
CA ARG A 62 13.68 -14.31 -12.13
C ARG A 62 14.99 -14.93 -12.59
N PRO A 63 15.65 -14.37 -13.62
CA PRO A 63 16.97 -14.84 -14.04
C PRO A 63 17.94 -14.91 -12.85
N GLY A 64 18.60 -16.05 -12.68
CA GLY A 64 19.56 -16.26 -11.59
C GLY A 64 18.95 -16.40 -10.18
N TYR A 65 17.63 -16.53 -10.05
CA TYR A 65 16.97 -16.72 -8.75
C TYR A 65 15.86 -17.76 -8.81
N THR A 66 16.06 -18.86 -8.09
CA THR A 66 15.00 -19.85 -7.82
C THR A 66 14.12 -19.35 -6.67
N PRO A 67 12.81 -19.14 -6.88
CA PRO A 67 11.94 -18.71 -5.81
C PRO A 67 11.87 -19.72 -4.66
N LYS A 68 11.90 -19.21 -3.43
CA LYS A 68 11.59 -20.01 -2.24
C LYS A 68 10.08 -20.30 -2.20
N GLU A 69 9.73 -21.53 -1.86
CA GLU A 69 8.33 -21.94 -1.75
C GLU A 69 7.73 -21.62 -0.38
N THR A 70 8.55 -21.67 0.67
CA THR A 70 8.15 -21.47 2.07
C THR A 70 8.78 -20.20 2.62
N CYS A 71 8.07 -19.50 3.50
CA CYS A 71 8.64 -18.33 4.17
C CYS A 71 9.87 -18.71 5.00
N VAL A 72 10.92 -17.90 4.90
CA VAL A 72 12.21 -18.09 5.57
C VAL A 72 12.21 -17.30 6.88
N SER A 73 12.46 -17.98 8.00
CA SER A 73 12.56 -17.36 9.34
C SER A 73 11.34 -16.52 9.75
N CYS A 74 10.16 -16.84 9.20
CA CYS A 74 8.93 -16.14 9.53
C CYS A 74 8.50 -16.35 10.99
N PRO A 75 8.12 -15.28 11.71
CA PRO A 75 7.48 -15.42 13.02
C PRO A 75 6.08 -16.01 12.89
N ALA A 76 5.52 -16.49 13.99
CA ALA A 76 4.10 -16.84 14.05
C ALA A 76 3.24 -15.60 13.67
N PRO A 77 2.13 -15.78 12.93
CA PRO A 77 1.53 -17.04 12.47
C PRO A 77 2.06 -17.57 11.12
N TYR A 78 3.11 -16.96 10.57
CA TYR A 78 3.62 -17.22 9.23
C TYR A 78 4.71 -18.31 9.16
N THR A 79 5.09 -18.88 10.29
CA THR A 79 6.13 -19.91 10.40
C THR A 79 5.85 -21.10 9.48
N ASN A 80 6.82 -21.44 8.63
CA ASN A 80 6.77 -22.53 7.65
C ASN A 80 5.55 -22.49 6.70
N LYS A 81 4.91 -21.33 6.52
CA LYS A 81 3.81 -21.18 5.56
C LYS A 81 4.35 -21.04 4.13
N PRO A 82 3.66 -21.60 3.12
CA PRO A 82 3.98 -21.34 1.71
C PRO A 82 3.96 -19.83 1.44
N ILE A 83 4.89 -19.29 0.66
CA ILE A 83 4.93 -17.87 0.26
C ILE A 83 3.71 -17.52 -0.59
N LEU A 84 3.33 -18.44 -1.49
CA LEU A 84 2.10 -18.32 -2.26
C LEU A 84 0.89 -18.40 -1.30
N GLY A 85 0.00 -17.41 -1.38
CA GLY A 85 -1.19 -17.30 -0.53
C GLY A 85 -1.01 -16.47 0.74
N LEU A 86 0.23 -16.04 1.08
CA LEU A 86 0.46 -15.19 2.25
C LEU A 86 -0.09 -13.78 2.04
N ASP A 87 -0.78 -13.30 3.08
CA ASP A 87 -1.07 -11.88 3.25
C ASP A 87 0.19 -11.18 3.79
N VAL A 88 0.96 -10.59 2.88
CA VAL A 88 2.25 -9.96 3.19
C VAL A 88 2.14 -8.48 3.51
N LEU A 89 1.04 -7.83 3.14
CA LEU A 89 0.70 -6.47 3.56
C LEU A 89 -0.59 -6.54 4.37
N THR A 90 -0.63 -5.88 5.53
CA THR A 90 -1.83 -5.83 6.38
C THR A 90 -1.98 -4.45 7.02
N GLY A 91 -3.22 -4.09 7.38
CA GLY A 91 -3.52 -2.94 8.24
C GLY A 91 -3.29 -1.57 7.61
N LEU A 92 -3.01 -1.50 6.31
CA LEU A 92 -2.77 -0.26 5.59
C LEU A 92 -4.11 0.52 5.50
N LYS A 93 -4.15 1.80 5.89
CA LYS A 93 -5.37 2.62 5.86
C LYS A 93 -5.17 3.89 5.05
N ALA A 94 -6.23 4.38 4.43
CA ALA A 94 -6.23 5.67 3.74
C ALA A 94 -5.94 6.83 4.71
N ASP A 95 -5.14 7.79 4.26
CA ASP A 95 -4.71 8.98 5.01
C ASP A 95 -4.65 10.20 4.06
N GLY A 96 -5.82 10.56 3.52
CA GLY A 96 -5.96 11.61 2.51
C GLY A 96 -5.66 11.15 1.09
N GLU A 97 -5.56 12.12 0.18
CA GLU A 97 -5.54 11.85 -1.27
C GLU A 97 -4.34 10.99 -1.67
N ASN A 98 -4.62 9.79 -2.17
CA ASN A 98 -3.61 8.85 -2.65
C ASN A 98 -2.56 8.40 -1.60
N ASN A 99 -2.72 8.74 -0.32
CA ASN A 99 -1.77 8.36 0.73
C ASN A 99 -2.38 7.31 1.66
N TYR A 100 -1.51 6.41 2.14
CA TYR A 100 -1.89 5.28 2.95
C TYR A 100 -0.85 5.03 4.04
N VAL A 101 -1.28 4.78 5.28
CA VAL A 101 -0.40 4.66 6.45
C VAL A 101 -0.82 3.52 7.38
N GLY A 102 -0.04 3.29 8.43
CA GLY A 102 -0.38 2.32 9.50
C GLY A 102 -0.18 0.85 9.14
N GLY A 103 0.26 0.55 7.91
CA GLY A 103 0.42 -0.81 7.45
C GLY A 103 1.63 -1.53 8.06
N LYS A 104 1.60 -2.86 7.97
CA LYS A 104 2.74 -3.75 8.18
C LYS A 104 3.03 -4.56 6.93
N ILE A 105 4.31 -4.72 6.60
CA ILE A 105 4.74 -5.55 5.47
C ILE A 105 5.72 -6.62 5.94
N LEU A 106 5.41 -7.88 5.64
CA LEU A 106 6.26 -9.04 5.85
C LEU A 106 7.15 -9.24 4.62
N ASP A 107 8.46 -9.33 4.82
CA ASP A 107 9.37 -9.86 3.81
C ASP A 107 9.53 -11.38 4.00
N PRO A 108 8.91 -12.21 3.14
CA PRO A 108 8.92 -13.65 3.33
C PRO A 108 10.29 -14.31 3.09
N LEU A 109 11.26 -13.56 2.56
CA LEU A 109 12.62 -14.08 2.35
C LEU A 109 13.55 -13.83 3.54
N SER A 110 13.20 -12.91 4.44
CA SER A 110 13.97 -12.63 5.65
C SER A 110 13.18 -12.86 6.95
N GLY A 111 11.86 -13.05 6.86
CA GLY A 111 10.96 -13.20 8.00
C GLY A 111 10.69 -11.89 8.75
N LYS A 112 11.28 -10.78 8.30
CA LYS A 112 11.19 -9.48 8.98
C LYS A 112 9.87 -8.79 8.63
N ILE A 113 9.28 -8.16 9.64
CA ILE A 113 8.07 -7.35 9.51
C ILE A 113 8.44 -5.88 9.71
N TYR A 114 8.03 -5.04 8.77
CA TYR A 114 8.32 -3.60 8.77
C TYR A 114 7.03 -2.79 8.90
N SER A 115 7.11 -1.62 9.51
CA SER A 115 6.07 -0.60 9.33
C SER A 115 6.09 -0.13 7.89
N THR A 116 4.93 0.13 7.30
CA THR A 116 4.84 0.60 5.92
C THR A 116 3.81 1.70 5.74
N LYS A 117 4.11 2.57 4.78
CA LYS A 117 3.19 3.55 4.21
C LYS A 117 3.23 3.44 2.69
N ALA A 118 2.14 3.78 2.02
CA ALA A 118 2.04 3.71 0.57
C ALA A 118 1.55 5.04 0.00
N ARG A 119 1.94 5.31 -1.25
CA ARG A 119 1.38 6.39 -2.04
C ARG A 119 0.98 5.86 -3.41
N LEU A 120 -0.27 6.07 -3.79
CA LEU A 120 -0.78 5.80 -5.14
C LEU A 120 -0.40 6.98 -6.05
N SER A 121 -0.03 6.69 -7.29
CA SER A 121 0.18 7.72 -8.30
C SER A 121 -1.16 8.33 -8.73
N PRO A 122 -1.20 9.60 -9.16
CA PRO A 122 -2.45 10.26 -9.57
C PRO A 122 -3.23 9.52 -10.67
N ASN A 123 -2.51 8.79 -11.54
CA ASN A 123 -3.12 7.98 -12.60
C ASN A 123 -3.57 6.58 -12.16
N GLY A 124 -3.44 6.22 -10.88
CA GLY A 124 -3.84 4.92 -10.32
C GLY A 124 -2.97 3.72 -10.74
N LYS A 125 -1.88 3.93 -11.50
CA LYS A 125 -1.10 2.83 -12.10
C LYS A 125 0.10 2.36 -11.28
N ARG A 126 0.52 3.12 -10.27
CA ARG A 126 1.72 2.84 -9.48
C ARG A 126 1.48 3.09 -8.01
N ILE A 127 1.88 2.13 -7.18
CA ILE A 127 2.03 2.31 -5.74
C ILE A 127 3.52 2.36 -5.41
N THR A 128 3.90 3.37 -4.63
CA THR A 128 5.20 3.40 -3.95
C THR A 128 4.98 3.03 -2.48
N LEU A 129 5.44 1.85 -2.09
CA LEU A 129 5.42 1.36 -0.72
C LEU A 129 6.76 1.64 -0.05
N ARG A 130 6.75 2.16 1.18
CA ARG A 130 7.96 2.40 1.96
C ARG A 130 7.92 1.64 3.26
N GLY A 131 8.76 0.61 3.36
CA GLY A 131 8.98 -0.19 4.56
C GLY A 131 10.11 0.39 5.42
N TYR A 132 9.92 0.44 6.74
CA TYR A 132 10.88 1.03 7.68
C TYR A 132 10.78 0.43 9.09
N VAL A 133 11.83 0.65 9.89
CA VAL A 133 11.88 0.33 11.33
C VAL A 133 11.98 1.66 12.09
N GLY A 134 11.06 1.91 13.03
CA GLY A 134 11.00 3.18 13.74
C GLY A 134 10.55 4.33 12.85
N VAL A 135 11.50 5.12 12.32
CA VAL A 135 11.21 6.33 11.52
C VAL A 135 11.23 6.05 10.01
N SER A 136 10.26 6.60 9.28
CA SER A 136 10.15 6.34 7.83
C SER A 136 11.31 6.88 6.98
N ALA A 137 12.08 7.82 7.51
CA ALA A 137 13.30 8.33 6.87
C ALA A 137 14.37 7.24 6.67
N LEU A 138 14.44 6.26 7.57
CA LEU A 138 15.41 5.15 7.53
C LEU A 138 14.73 3.86 7.06
N GLY A 139 14.34 3.84 5.78
CA GLY A 139 13.59 2.73 5.20
C GLY A 139 13.96 2.46 3.74
N ARG A 140 13.29 1.49 3.14
CA ARG A 140 13.41 1.16 1.72
C ARG A 140 12.06 1.27 1.03
N SER A 141 12.09 1.70 -0.23
CA SER A 141 10.90 1.78 -1.06
C SER A 141 10.83 0.61 -2.03
N GLN A 142 9.62 0.17 -2.32
CA GLN A 142 9.28 -0.77 -3.38
C GLN A 142 8.25 -0.14 -4.30
N THR A 143 8.33 -0.49 -5.58
CA THR A 143 7.35 -0.08 -6.58
C THR A 143 6.44 -1.25 -6.90
N TRP A 144 5.14 -1.01 -6.81
CA TRP A 144 4.12 -1.92 -7.32
C TRP A 144 3.43 -1.26 -8.51
N ILE A 145 3.26 -2.03 -9.58
CA ILE A 145 2.63 -1.58 -10.82
C ILE A 145 1.30 -2.30 -10.96
N ARG A 146 0.26 -1.57 -11.31
CA ARG A 146 -1.08 -2.12 -11.56
C ARG A 146 -0.98 -3.27 -12.56
N HIS A 147 -1.64 -4.40 -12.25
CA HIS A 147 -1.60 -5.60 -13.08
C HIS A 147 -2.99 -5.94 -13.57
N ASP A 148 -3.46 -5.12 -14.51
CA ASP A 148 -4.72 -5.30 -15.22
C ASP A 148 -4.41 -5.60 -16.70
#